data_AF-A0A7M7SWS0-F1
#
_entry.id   AF-A0A7M7SWS0-F1
#
_cell.length_a   1.000
_cell.length_b   1.000
_cell.length_c   1.000
_cell.angle_alpha   90.00
_cell.angle_beta   90.00
_cell.angle_gamma   90.00
#
_symmetry.space_group_name_H-M   'P 1'
#
loop_
_entity.id
_entity.type
_entity.pdbx_description
1 polymer ?
#
loop_
_entity_poly.entity_id
_entity_poly.type
_entity_poly.pdbx_seq_one_letter_code
_entity_poly.pdbx_strand_id
1 'polypeptide(L)'
;MAIIQRCCCFSNVRSGSMACGIYSLISSFIYIAMTSFNWAGYFSAVNSKDITEPGAGGMYAAAYSIKIAVAAFLLIASIVLLDGVSQNNRTKLIPYIVAITVLMVLQTIAWVILLLIAAASAGVVVIFVVWLLFTALNITCLICVISQYQELSEGRGRASGVA
;
A
#
# COMPACT_ATOMS: atom_id res chain seq x y z
N MET A 1 17.40 2.39 -19.46
CA MET A 1 18.15 1.47 -18.58
C MET A 1 17.28 1.18 -17.38
N ALA A 2 17.19 -0.09 -16.96
CA ALA A 2 16.58 -0.43 -15.66
C ALA A 2 17.39 0.22 -14.53
N ILE A 3 16.73 1.03 -13.69
CA ILE A 3 17.37 1.76 -12.60
C ILE A 3 17.93 0.81 -11.52
N ILE A 4 17.38 -0.41 -11.38
CA ILE A 4 17.84 -1.42 -10.42
C ILE A 4 17.79 -2.82 -11.05
N GLN A 5 18.96 -3.45 -11.23
CA GLN A 5 19.08 -4.85 -11.68
C GLN A 5 18.92 -5.89 -10.54
N ARG A 6 18.94 -5.46 -9.27
CA ARG A 6 18.81 -6.33 -8.09
C ARG A 6 18.00 -5.62 -7.00
N CYS A 7 16.82 -6.13 -6.66
CA CYS A 7 16.01 -5.63 -5.55
C CYS A 7 16.21 -6.55 -4.32
N CYS A 8 16.80 -6.03 -3.25
CA CYS A 8 17.10 -6.75 -2.00
C CYS A 8 17.93 -8.03 -2.22
N CYS A 9 17.40 -9.21 -1.88
CA CYS A 9 18.10 -10.50 -1.88
C CYS A 9 17.88 -11.34 -3.15
N PHE A 10 17.13 -10.85 -4.13
CA PHE A 10 16.79 -11.61 -5.33
C PHE A 10 17.65 -11.20 -6.52
N SER A 11 18.24 -12.19 -7.20
CA SER A 11 19.07 -12.01 -8.40
C SER A 11 18.28 -11.57 -9.63
N ASN A 12 16.95 -11.74 -9.61
CA ASN A 12 16.06 -11.49 -10.72
C ASN A 12 14.91 -10.55 -10.32
N VAL A 13 14.75 -9.47 -11.08
CA VAL A 13 13.71 -8.42 -10.89
C VAL A 13 12.29 -9.01 -11.00
N ARG A 14 12.11 -10.08 -11.80
CA ARG A 14 10.85 -10.86 -11.91
C ARG A 14 10.40 -11.51 -10.62
N SER A 15 11.32 -12.16 -9.90
CA SER A 15 10.98 -12.81 -8.63
C SER A 15 10.71 -11.76 -7.55
N GLY A 16 11.50 -10.67 -7.54
CA GLY A 16 11.28 -9.53 -6.65
C GLY A 16 9.89 -8.92 -6.81
N SER A 17 9.45 -8.64 -8.03
CA SER A 17 8.12 -8.06 -8.27
C SER A 17 6.97 -9.01 -7.93
N MET A 18 7.13 -10.33 -8.07
CA MET A 18 6.12 -11.29 -7.60
C MET A 18 6.04 -11.30 -6.07
N ALA A 19 7.19 -11.29 -5.37
CA ALA A 19 7.22 -11.19 -3.92
C ALA A 19 6.57 -9.89 -3.42
N CYS A 20 6.82 -8.76 -4.09
CA CYS A 20 6.18 -7.47 -3.78
C CYS A 20 4.65 -7.50 -3.99
N GLY A 21 4.18 -8.15 -5.05
CA GLY A 21 2.75 -8.34 -5.31
C GLY A 21 2.07 -9.16 -4.20
N ILE A 22 2.70 -10.26 -3.77
CA ILE A 22 2.20 -11.10 -2.67
C ILE A 22 2.20 -10.33 -1.35
N TYR A 23 3.28 -9.59 -1.06
CA TYR A 23 3.36 -8.74 0.13
C TYR A 23 2.24 -7.69 0.15
N SER A 24 1.98 -7.03 -0.98
CA SER A 24 0.93 -6.01 -1.10
C SER A 24 -0.48 -6.60 -0.95
N LEU A 25 -0.67 -7.84 -1.39
CA LEU A 25 -1.93 -8.55 -1.24
C LEU A 25 -2.19 -8.89 0.24
N ILE A 26 -1.20 -9.45 0.92
CA ILE A 26 -1.28 -9.79 2.35
C ILE A 26 -1.47 -8.53 3.19
N SER A 27 -0.70 -7.46 2.92
CA SER A 27 -0.84 -6.22 3.65
C SER A 27 -2.21 -5.58 3.45
N SER A 28 -2.77 -5.63 2.24
CA SER A 28 -4.12 -5.14 1.96
C SER A 28 -5.18 -5.88 2.77
N PHE A 29 -5.08 -7.21 2.91
CA PHE A 29 -5.98 -7.99 3.76
C PHE A 29 -5.89 -7.58 5.23
N ILE A 30 -4.68 -7.42 5.75
CA ILE A 30 -4.46 -6.99 7.14
C ILE A 30 -5.04 -5.58 7.35
N TYR A 31 -4.85 -4.67 6.39
CA TYR A 31 -5.41 -3.32 6.44
C TYR A 31 -6.93 -3.33 6.48
N ILE A 32 -7.59 -4.13 5.63
CA ILE A 32 -9.05 -4.25 5.62
C ILE A 32 -9.54 -4.80 6.97
N ALA A 33 -8.91 -5.86 7.48
CA ALA A 33 -9.28 -6.45 8.77
C ALA A 33 -9.13 -5.43 9.90
N MET A 34 -7.96 -4.82 10.06
CA MET A 34 -7.74 -3.81 11.11
C MET A 34 -8.70 -2.63 10.99
N THR A 35 -8.94 -2.13 9.77
CA THR A 35 -9.85 -0.99 9.56
C THR A 35 -11.30 -1.37 9.90
N SER A 36 -11.73 -2.58 9.56
CA SER A 36 -13.06 -3.08 9.91
C SER A 36 -13.26 -3.24 11.41
N PHE A 37 -12.26 -3.75 12.15
CA PHE A 37 -12.32 -3.84 13.61
C PHE A 37 -12.37 -2.46 14.27
N ASN A 38 -11.56 -1.51 13.80
CA ASN A 38 -11.59 -0.13 14.31
C ASN A 38 -12.95 0.53 14.03
N TRP A 39 -13.52 0.29 12.86
CA TRP A 39 -14.84 0.82 12.51
C TRP A 39 -15.96 0.21 13.34
N ALA A 40 -15.93 -1.10 13.59
CA ALA A 40 -16.90 -1.78 14.47
C ALA A 40 -16.80 -1.30 15.92
N GLY A 41 -15.58 -1.10 16.44
CA GLY A 41 -15.35 -0.52 17.76
C GLY A 41 -15.89 0.91 17.87
N TYR A 42 -15.63 1.73 16.85
CA TYR A 42 -16.17 3.09 16.77
C TYR A 42 -17.70 3.09 16.73
N PHE A 43 -18.30 2.24 15.89
CA PHE A 43 -19.75 2.11 15.77
C PHE A 43 -20.41 1.70 17.08
N SER A 44 -19.79 0.77 17.82
CA SER A 44 -20.25 0.37 19.16
C SER A 44 -20.16 1.53 20.17
N ALA A 45 -19.08 2.32 20.13
CA ALA A 45 -18.87 3.46 21.04
C ALA A 45 -19.83 4.63 20.77
N VAL A 46 -20.20 4.85 19.51
CA VAL A 46 -21.24 5.83 19.13
C VAL A 46 -22.61 5.38 19.62
N ASN A 47 -22.95 4.09 19.47
CA ASN A 47 -24.22 3.54 19.95
C ASN A 47 -24.35 3.57 21.49
N SER A 48 -23.25 3.48 22.23
CA SER A 48 -23.25 3.57 23.69
C SER A 48 -23.33 5.01 24.24
N LYS A 49 -23.57 6.03 23.40
CA LYS A 49 -23.69 7.46 23.75
C LYS A 49 -22.43 8.13 24.34
N ASP A 50 -21.30 7.43 24.45
CA ASP A 50 -20.07 7.94 25.04
C ASP A 50 -19.37 9.01 24.16
N ILE A 51 -19.64 8.99 22.85
CA ILE A 51 -19.07 9.93 21.87
C ILE A 51 -20.22 10.64 21.14
N THR A 52 -20.95 11.50 21.85
CA THR A 52 -22.03 12.30 21.26
C THR A 52 -21.52 13.70 20.90
N GLU A 53 -20.61 13.79 19.94
CA GLU A 53 -20.37 15.06 19.22
C GLU A 53 -21.17 15.04 17.90
N PRO A 54 -22.18 15.92 17.71
CA PRO A 54 -23.15 15.85 16.61
C PRO A 54 -22.60 16.14 15.19
N GLY A 55 -21.29 16.05 14.96
CA GLY A 55 -20.66 16.21 13.64
C GLY A 55 -19.44 15.33 13.39
N ALA A 56 -18.75 14.87 14.45
CA ALA A 56 -17.55 14.06 14.33
C ALA A 56 -17.86 12.63 13.83
N GLY A 57 -18.99 12.05 14.25
CA GLY A 57 -19.46 10.71 13.87
C GLY A 57 -19.45 10.43 12.38
N GLY A 58 -20.05 11.34 11.60
CA GLY A 58 -20.14 11.22 10.15
C GLY A 58 -18.78 11.34 9.46
N MET A 59 -17.91 12.21 9.95
CA MET A 59 -16.58 12.43 9.36
C MET A 59 -15.67 11.22 9.57
N TYR A 60 -15.68 10.61 10.76
CA TYR A 60 -14.93 9.39 11.02
C TYR A 60 -15.49 8.20 10.23
N ALA A 61 -16.80 8.03 10.16
CA ALA A 61 -17.42 6.97 9.37
C ALA A 61 -17.06 7.08 7.87
N ALA A 62 -17.12 8.29 7.31
CA ALA A 62 -16.71 8.55 5.92
C ALA A 62 -15.22 8.27 5.68
N ALA A 63 -14.35 8.64 6.63
CA ALA A 63 -12.93 8.35 6.53
C ALA A 63 -12.63 6.84 6.52
N TYR A 64 -13.30 6.06 7.38
CA TYR A 64 -13.13 4.60 7.43
C TYR A 64 -13.66 3.91 6.16
N SER A 65 -14.80 4.34 5.63
CA SER A 65 -15.34 3.78 4.38
C SER A 65 -14.46 4.08 3.17
N ILE A 66 -13.88 5.29 3.09
CA ILE A 66 -12.92 5.65 2.04
C ILE A 66 -11.66 4.78 2.15
N LYS A 67 -11.13 4.57 3.35
CA LYS A 67 -9.96 3.69 3.56
C LYS A 67 -10.21 2.26 3.10
N ILE A 68 -11.38 1.70 3.41
CA ILE A 68 -11.76 0.35 2.97
C ILE A 68 -11.90 0.29 1.45
N ALA A 69 -12.56 1.28 0.83
CA ALA A 69 -12.71 1.34 -0.63
C ALA A 69 -11.35 1.40 -1.33
N VAL A 70 -10.45 2.23 -0.84
CA VAL A 70 -9.10 2.37 -1.39
C VAL A 70 -8.28 1.08 -1.19
N ALA A 71 -8.39 0.42 -0.03
CA ALA A 71 -7.74 -0.86 0.21
C ALA A 71 -8.29 -1.99 -0.69
N ALA A 72 -9.60 -1.99 -1.00
CA ALA A 72 -10.18 -2.93 -1.95
C ALA A 72 -9.66 -2.68 -3.38
N PHE A 73 -9.53 -1.43 -3.79
CA PHE A 73 -8.92 -1.08 -5.08
C PHE A 73 -7.45 -1.52 -5.17
N LEU A 74 -6.68 -1.35 -4.10
CA LEU A 74 -5.32 -1.87 -4.00
C LEU A 74 -5.23 -3.39 -4.12
N LEU A 75 -6.18 -4.10 -3.51
CA LEU A 75 -6.25 -5.55 -3.56
C LEU A 75 -6.44 -6.00 -5.02
N ILE A 76 -7.40 -5.40 -5.72
CA ILE A 76 -7.63 -5.64 -7.15
C ILE A 76 -6.38 -5.28 -7.96
N ALA A 77 -5.76 -4.13 -7.69
CA ALA A 77 -4.54 -3.72 -8.37
C ALA A 77 -3.36 -4.68 -8.13
N SER A 78 -3.27 -5.28 -6.94
CA SER A 78 -2.25 -6.28 -6.61
C SER A 78 -2.46 -7.59 -7.36
N ILE A 79 -3.72 -8.04 -7.53
CA ILE A 79 -4.06 -9.21 -8.36
C ILE A 79 -3.72 -8.93 -9.84
N VAL A 80 -4.09 -7.74 -10.34
CA VAL A 80 -3.79 -7.32 -11.71
C VAL A 80 -2.28 -7.22 -11.93
N LEU A 81 -1.50 -6.82 -10.91
CA LEU A 81 -0.05 -6.82 -10.97
C LEU A 81 0.52 -8.25 -11.04
N LEU A 82 0.02 -9.18 -10.23
CA LEU A 82 0.45 -10.59 -10.30
C LEU A 82 0.16 -11.19 -11.69
N ASP A 83 -1.01 -10.88 -12.26
CA ASP A 83 -1.37 -11.29 -13.62
C ASP A 83 -0.56 -10.55 -14.70
N GLY A 84 -0.24 -9.27 -14.49
CA GLY A 84 0.63 -8.49 -15.38
C GLY A 84 2.06 -9.02 -15.44
N VAL A 85 2.59 -9.48 -14.30
CA VAL A 85 3.92 -10.09 -14.18
C VAL A 85 3.96 -11.49 -14.78
N SER A 86 2.88 -12.28 -14.67
CA SER A 86 2.80 -13.60 -15.28
C SER A 86 2.70 -13.53 -16.81
N GLN A 87 1.93 -12.56 -17.33
CA GLN A 87 1.68 -12.38 -18.77
C GLN A 87 2.71 -11.48 -19.47
N ASN A 88 3.71 -10.94 -18.75
CA ASN A 88 4.67 -9.95 -19.27
C ASN A 88 3.98 -8.75 -19.96
N ASN A 89 2.82 -8.33 -19.46
CA ASN A 89 2.00 -7.28 -20.07
C ASN A 89 2.16 -5.95 -19.32
N ARG A 90 2.98 -5.05 -19.87
CA ARG A 90 3.34 -3.75 -19.28
C ARG A 90 2.15 -2.87 -18.86
N THR A 91 1.04 -2.94 -19.60
CA THR A 91 -0.14 -2.09 -19.39
C THR A 91 -0.86 -2.41 -18.07
N LYS A 92 -0.74 -3.66 -17.58
CA LYS A 92 -1.36 -4.09 -16.33
C LYS A 92 -0.61 -3.63 -15.07
N LEU A 93 0.65 -3.19 -15.18
CA LEU A 93 1.44 -2.72 -14.03
C LEU A 93 1.20 -1.23 -13.71
N ILE A 94 0.82 -0.43 -14.69
CA ILE A 94 0.54 1.02 -14.54
C ILE A 94 -0.51 1.32 -13.45
N PRO A 95 -1.70 0.68 -13.41
CA PRO A 95 -2.71 1.03 -12.42
C PRO A 95 -2.24 0.80 -10.98
N TYR A 96 -1.43 -0.24 -10.74
CA TYR A 96 -0.86 -0.49 -9.42
C TYR A 96 0.17 0.58 -9.02
N ILE A 97 1.06 0.97 -9.94
CA ILE A 97 2.07 2.02 -9.67
C ILE A 97 1.38 3.34 -9.29
N VAL A 98 0.33 3.73 -10.03
CA VAL A 98 -0.43 4.95 -9.74
C VAL A 98 -1.18 4.83 -8.42
N ALA A 99 -1.81 3.69 -8.14
CA ALA A 99 -2.54 3.50 -6.88
C ALA A 99 -1.61 3.61 -5.66
N ILE A 100 -0.46 2.91 -5.67
CA ILE A 100 0.44 2.87 -4.52
C ILE A 100 1.18 4.21 -4.31
N THR A 101 1.48 4.95 -5.39
CA THR A 101 2.05 6.32 -5.28
C THR A 101 1.07 7.28 -4.63
N VAL A 102 -0.18 7.34 -5.11
CA VAL A 102 -1.23 8.21 -4.55
C VAL A 102 -1.46 7.90 -3.07
N LEU A 103 -1.47 6.62 -2.72
CA LEU A 103 -1.63 6.17 -1.35
C LEU A 103 -0.49 6.58 -0.43
N MET A 104 0.74 6.47 -0.90
CA MET A 104 1.91 6.91 -0.14
C MET A 104 1.84 8.42 0.14
N VAL A 105 1.39 9.23 -0.82
CA VAL A 105 1.17 10.67 -0.63
C VAL A 105 0.04 10.95 0.38
N LEU A 106 -1.09 10.24 0.26
CA LEU A 106 -2.19 10.43 1.20
C LEU A 106 -1.78 10.04 2.64
N GLN A 107 -0.99 8.98 2.76
CA GLN A 107 -0.47 8.47 4.02
C GLN A 107 0.50 9.46 4.67
N THR A 108 1.42 10.06 3.91
CA THR A 108 2.35 11.06 4.45
C THR A 108 1.62 12.30 4.94
N ILE A 109 0.61 12.79 4.21
CA ILE A 109 -0.23 13.93 4.64
C ILE A 109 -0.93 13.61 5.96
N ALA A 110 -1.57 12.43 6.07
CA ALA A 110 -2.24 12.02 7.30
C ALA A 110 -1.28 11.94 8.50
N TRP A 111 -0.04 11.48 8.27
CA TRP A 111 1.00 11.44 9.30
C TRP A 111 1.46 12.81 9.74
N VAL A 112 1.65 13.75 8.82
CA VAL A 112 2.03 15.13 9.15
C VAL A 112 0.95 15.78 10.02
N ILE A 113 -0.32 15.60 9.68
CA ILE A 113 -1.44 16.11 10.48
C ILE A 113 -1.44 15.47 11.88
N LEU A 114 -1.26 14.15 11.96
CA LEU A 114 -1.19 13.44 13.25
C LEU A 114 -0.03 13.95 14.12
N LEU A 115 1.15 14.20 13.54
CA LEU A 115 2.32 14.68 14.26
C LEU A 115 2.11 16.12 14.77
N LEU A 116 1.42 16.97 14.01
CA LEU A 116 1.10 18.34 14.42
C LEU A 116 0.07 18.41 15.56
N ILE A 117 -0.89 17.48 15.60
CA ILE A 117 -1.97 17.47 16.60
C ILE A 117 -1.58 16.65 17.84
N ALA A 118 -0.87 15.54 17.67
CA ALA A 118 -0.45 14.69 18.77
C ALA A 118 0.80 15.26 19.45
N ALA A 119 0.67 15.67 20.72
CA ALA A 119 1.84 15.89 21.56
C ALA A 119 2.69 14.61 21.59
N ALA A 120 4.02 14.77 21.47
CA ALA A 120 4.99 13.67 21.37
C ALA A 120 5.01 12.80 22.64
N SER A 121 4.03 11.93 22.78
CA SER A 121 4.00 10.86 23.76
C SER A 121 4.80 9.68 23.22
N ALA A 122 5.42 8.91 24.12
CA ALA A 122 6.26 7.76 23.74
C ALA A 122 5.52 6.75 22.85
N GLY A 123 4.20 6.59 23.05
CA GLY A 123 3.37 5.70 22.22
C GLY A 123 3.28 6.15 20.75
N VAL A 124 3.16 7.45 20.49
CA VAL A 124 3.08 7.98 19.12
C VAL A 124 4.39 7.78 18.37
N VAL A 125 5.53 7.88 19.06
CA VAL A 125 6.86 7.65 18.48
C VAL A 125 7.03 6.20 18.02
N VAL A 126 6.62 5.22 18.83
CA VAL A 126 6.72 3.80 18.46
C VAL A 126 5.87 3.50 17.22
N ILE A 127 4.64 4.00 17.20
CA ILE A 127 3.74 3.84 16.04
C ILE A 127 4.37 4.48 14.80
N PHE A 128 4.94 5.68 14.94
CA PHE A 128 5.60 6.39 13.83
C PHE A 128 6.76 5.57 13.24
N VAL A 129 7.61 4.95 14.07
CA VAL A 129 8.73 4.12 13.60
C VAL A 129 8.23 2.90 12.84
N VAL A 130 7.22 2.19 13.35
CA VAL A 130 6.62 1.03 12.66
C VAL A 130 6.05 1.45 11.30
N TRP A 131 5.37 2.59 11.26
CA TRP A 131 4.82 3.13 10.02
C TRP A 131 5.90 3.55 9.01
N LEU A 132 7.00 4.14 9.46
CA LEU A 132 8.15 4.45 8.61
C LEU A 132 8.69 3.18 7.95
N LEU A 133 8.85 2.09 8.70
CA LEU A 133 9.29 0.80 8.14
C LEU A 133 8.31 0.29 7.06
N PHE A 134 7.00 0.37 7.31
CA PHE A 134 5.99 0.02 6.30
C PHE A 134 6.08 0.89 5.06
N THR A 135 6.26 2.21 5.21
CA THR A 135 6.43 3.11 4.05
C THR A 135 7.70 2.78 3.28
N ALA A 136 8.81 2.49 3.95
CA ALA A 136 10.05 2.07 3.30
C ALA A 136 9.84 0.77 2.49
N LEU A 137 9.12 -0.21 3.04
CA LEU A 137 8.76 -1.43 2.31
C LEU A 137 7.92 -1.13 1.07
N ASN A 138 6.92 -0.25 1.18
CA ASN A 138 6.12 0.16 0.03
C ASN A 138 6.96 0.88 -1.04
N ILE A 139 7.92 1.74 -0.64
CA ILE A 139 8.87 2.38 -1.58
C ILE A 139 9.71 1.33 -2.29
N THR A 140 10.27 0.35 -1.56
CA THR A 140 11.05 -0.71 -2.20
C THR A 140 10.22 -1.51 -3.20
N CYS A 141 8.97 -1.87 -2.85
CA CYS A 141 8.05 -2.56 -3.75
C CYS A 141 7.78 -1.74 -5.02
N LEU A 142 7.51 -0.45 -4.86
CA LEU A 142 7.25 0.48 -5.94
C LEU A 142 8.45 0.56 -6.90
N ILE A 143 9.67 0.70 -6.37
CA ILE A 143 10.88 0.74 -7.19
C ILE A 143 11.09 -0.58 -7.93
N CYS A 144 10.86 -1.74 -7.29
CA CYS A 144 11.00 -3.03 -7.96
C CYS A 144 10.00 -3.17 -9.14
N VAL A 145 8.75 -2.71 -8.96
CA VAL A 145 7.71 -2.74 -10.01
C VAL A 145 8.01 -1.76 -11.15
N ILE A 146 8.52 -0.56 -10.85
CA ILE A 146 8.99 0.39 -11.87
C ILE A 146 10.15 -0.20 -12.67
N SER A 147 11.08 -0.89 -12.00
CA SER A 147 12.20 -1.54 -12.69
C SER A 147 11.71 -2.61 -13.67
N GLN A 148 10.75 -3.46 -13.26
CA GLN A 148 10.10 -4.41 -14.18
C GLN A 148 9.39 -3.75 -15.35
N TYR A 149 8.70 -2.63 -15.10
CA TYR A 149 8.02 -1.88 -16.14
C TYR A 149 9.02 -1.35 -17.17
N GLN A 150 10.18 -0.84 -16.73
CA GLN A 150 11.26 -0.38 -17.61
C GLN A 150 11.84 -1.54 -18.44
N GLU A 151 12.12 -2.70 -17.84
CA GLU A 151 12.63 -3.87 -18.56
C GLU A 151 11.65 -4.40 -19.62
N LEU A 152 10.35 -4.38 -19.34
CA LEU A 152 9.30 -4.74 -20.29
C LEU A 152 9.13 -3.70 -21.40
N SER A 153 9.31 -2.41 -21.08
CA SER A 153 9.26 -1.32 -22.06
C SER A 153 10.42 -1.39 -23.05
N GLU A 154 11.61 -1.77 -22.59
CA GLU A 154 12.80 -1.96 -23.42
C GLU A 154 12.79 -3.28 -24.22
N GLY A 155 11.72 -4.08 -24.10
CA GLY A 155 11.60 -5.37 -24.78
C GLY A 155 12.48 -6.49 -24.21
N ARG A 156 13.25 -6.20 -23.15
CA ARG A 156 14.17 -7.16 -22.50
C ARG A 156 13.46 -8.17 -21.60
N GLY A 157 12.24 -7.88 -21.14
CA GLY A 157 11.44 -8.80 -20.33
C GLY A 157 11.06 -10.14 -21.01
N ARG A 158 11.28 -10.28 -22.33
CA ARG A 158 11.14 -11.55 -23.06
C ARG A 158 12.40 -12.43 -23.03
N ALA A 159 13.57 -11.89 -22.70
CA ALA A 159 14.85 -12.57 -22.86
C ALA A 159 15.28 -13.41 -21.65
N SER A 160 14.81 -13.11 -20.43
CA SER A 160 15.23 -13.84 -19.21
C SER A 160 14.49 -15.17 -18.96
N GLY A 161 13.93 -15.78 -20.00
CA GLY A 161 13.26 -17.09 -19.95
C GLY A 161 14.09 -18.27 -20.47
N VAL A 162 15.32 -18.03 -20.95
CA VAL A 162 16.22 -19.08 -21.42
C VAL A 162 17.64 -18.78 -20.94
N ALA A 163 17.98 -19.30 -19.75
CA ALA A 163 19.32 -19.71 -19.34
C ALA A 163 19.19 -20.55 -18.07
#